data_AF-A0A956WP37-F1
#
_entry.id   AF-A0A956WP37-F1
#
_cell.length_a   1.000
_cell.length_b   1.000
_cell.length_c   1.000
_cell.angle_alpha   90.00
_cell.angle_beta   90.00
_cell.angle_gamma   90.00
#
_symmetry.space_group_name_H-M   'P 1'
#
loop_
_entity.id
_entity.type
_entity.pdbx_description
1 polymer ?
#
loop_
_entity_poly.entity_id
_entity_poly.type
_entity_poly.pdbx_seq_one_letter_code
_entity_poly.pdbx_strand_id
1 'polypeptide(L)'
;MQCEGHSIFPGSTGENVTIVGLDWSLVETGLRLKLGDDVAIEVTRYVTPCQAIRESFAGHGLNRISWRTNRGWSRAYACVLQPGKIAIGDIVRPLP
;
A
#
# COMPACT_ATOMS: atom_id res chain seq x y z
N MET A 1 13.36 1.80 -4.74
CA MET A 1 13.62 0.48 -4.13
C MET A 1 14.30 -0.52 -5.06
N GLN A 2 13.86 -0.75 -6.31
CA GLN A 2 14.64 -1.63 -7.22
C GLN A 2 16.05 -1.09 -7.48
N CYS A 3 16.20 0.24 -7.62
CA CYS A 3 17.51 0.89 -7.72
C CYS A 3 18.37 0.75 -6.44
N GLU A 4 17.77 0.41 -5.29
CA GLU A 4 18.46 0.09 -4.03
C GLU A 4 18.91 -1.40 -3.99
N GLY A 5 18.70 -2.16 -5.08
CA GLY A 5 19.04 -3.59 -5.18
C GLY A 5 17.98 -4.54 -4.65
N HIS A 6 16.83 -4.03 -4.19
CA HIS A 6 15.73 -4.85 -3.69
C HIS A 6 14.97 -5.53 -4.83
N SER A 7 14.72 -6.83 -4.71
CA SER A 7 13.86 -7.66 -5.56
C SER A 7 12.36 -7.36 -5.38
N ILE A 8 12.02 -6.10 -5.12
CA ILE A 8 10.64 -5.65 -4.87
C ILE A 8 9.94 -5.34 -6.19
N PHE A 9 8.68 -5.73 -6.31
CA PHE A 9 7.81 -5.44 -7.45
C PHE A 9 6.35 -5.42 -6.97
N PRO A 10 5.40 -4.87 -7.75
CA PRO A 10 3.99 -4.88 -7.37
C PRO A 10 3.49 -6.29 -6.99
N GLY A 11 2.99 -6.44 -5.78
CA GLY A 11 2.54 -7.70 -5.17
C GLY A 11 3.62 -8.47 -4.40
N SER A 12 4.91 -8.15 -4.54
CA SER A 12 5.99 -8.92 -3.92
C SER A 12 5.96 -8.85 -2.39
N THR A 13 5.37 -7.79 -1.83
CA THR A 13 5.18 -7.66 -0.38
C THR A 13 3.83 -8.22 0.08
N GLY A 14 3.06 -8.88 -0.78
CA GLY A 14 1.76 -9.49 -0.43
C GLY A 14 0.62 -8.49 -0.30
N GLU A 15 0.75 -7.32 -0.92
CA GLU A 15 -0.35 -6.38 -1.13
C GLU A 15 -1.27 -6.84 -2.27
N ASN A 16 -2.58 -6.62 -2.10
CA ASN A 16 -3.56 -6.91 -3.16
C ASN A 16 -3.65 -5.78 -4.19
N VAL A 17 -3.41 -4.55 -3.77
CA VAL A 17 -3.50 -3.34 -4.60
C VAL A 17 -2.22 -2.54 -4.43
N THR A 18 -1.57 -2.22 -5.56
CA THR A 18 -0.43 -1.30 -5.61
C THR A 18 -0.90 0.02 -6.21
N ILE A 19 -0.65 1.13 -5.52
CA ILE A 19 -1.07 2.47 -5.93
C ILE A 19 0.20 3.30 -6.20
N VAL A 20 0.19 4.07 -7.28
CA VAL A 20 1.24 5.02 -7.63
C VAL A 20 0.67 6.44 -7.71
N GLY A 21 1.47 7.43 -7.34
CA GLY A 21 1.09 8.85 -7.45
C GLY A 21 0.21 9.38 -6.32
N LEU A 22 -0.12 8.56 -5.31
CA LEU A 22 -0.80 9.02 -4.10
C LEU A 22 0.23 9.61 -3.13
N ASP A 23 -0.03 10.83 -2.64
CA ASP A 23 0.78 11.40 -1.57
C ASP A 23 0.56 10.62 -0.28
N TRP A 24 1.59 9.86 0.08
CA TRP A 24 1.57 8.95 1.23
C TRP A 24 1.56 9.69 2.57
N SER A 25 1.80 11.01 2.60
CA SER A 25 1.61 11.83 3.80
C SER A 25 0.14 12.00 4.19
N LEU A 26 -0.78 11.83 3.23
CA LEU A 26 -2.22 11.96 3.44
C LEU A 26 -2.87 10.65 3.93
N VAL A 27 -2.11 9.55 3.97
CA VAL A 27 -2.67 8.22 4.14
C VAL A 27 -2.64 7.80 5.58
N GLU A 28 -3.66 8.25 6.28
CA GLU A 28 -3.90 7.95 7.68
C GLU A 28 -5.19 7.14 7.86
N THR A 29 -5.41 6.64 9.06
CA THR A 29 -6.65 5.95 9.42
C THR A 29 -7.84 6.87 9.22
N GLY A 30 -8.89 6.37 8.56
CA GLY A 30 -10.07 7.16 8.19
C GLY A 30 -9.98 7.79 6.79
N LEU A 31 -8.81 7.79 6.13
CA LEU A 31 -8.74 8.20 4.72
C LEU A 31 -9.61 7.27 3.87
N ARG A 32 -10.52 7.86 3.11
CA ARG A 32 -11.35 7.15 2.14
C ARG A 32 -10.80 7.33 0.74
N LEU A 33 -10.72 6.23 0.01
CA LEU A 33 -10.26 6.20 -1.37
C LEU A 33 -11.32 5.56 -2.25
N LYS A 34 -11.49 6.12 -3.44
CA LYS A 34 -12.24 5.51 -4.53
C LYS A 34 -11.26 4.90 -5.51
N LEU A 35 -11.45 3.61 -5.79
CA LEU A 35 -10.65 2.81 -6.72
C LEU A 35 -11.54 2.52 -7.92
N GLY A 36 -11.17 3.07 -9.09
CA GLY A 36 -12.05 3.03 -10.27
C GLY A 36 -13.39 3.73 -10.00
N ASP A 37 -14.45 3.20 -10.60
CA ASP A 37 -15.79 3.83 -10.51
C ASP A 37 -16.68 3.25 -9.42
N ASP A 38 -16.44 2.00 -8.99
CA ASP A 38 -17.38 1.26 -8.15
C ASP A 38 -16.88 1.00 -6.73
N VAL A 39 -15.56 0.94 -6.50
CA VAL A 39 -15.00 0.50 -5.22
C VAL A 39 -14.66 1.70 -4.34
N ALA A 40 -15.16 1.69 -3.11
CA ALA A 40 -14.76 2.62 -2.06
C ALA A 40 -14.16 1.85 -0.88
N ILE A 41 -13.01 2.32 -0.39
CA ILE A 41 -12.32 1.74 0.76
C ILE A 41 -11.98 2.82 1.79
N GLU A 42 -11.81 2.42 3.05
CA GLU A 42 -11.31 3.29 4.12
C GLU A 42 -10.07 2.66 4.74
N VAL A 43 -8.99 3.45 4.88
CA VAL A 43 -7.77 3.02 5.54
C VAL A 43 -8.04 2.80 7.04
N THR A 44 -7.72 1.61 7.54
CA THR A 44 -8.02 1.22 8.92
C THR A 44 -6.79 1.16 9.82
N ARG A 45 -5.63 0.74 9.29
CA ARG A 45 -4.36 0.68 10.03
C ARG A 45 -3.16 0.50 9.11
N TYR A 46 -1.98 0.87 9.59
CA TYR A 46 -0.71 0.49 8.96
C TYR A 46 -0.38 -0.99 9.16
N VAL A 47 0.30 -1.58 8.20
CA VAL A 47 0.74 -2.98 8.25
C VAL A 47 2.13 -3.04 8.90
N THR A 48 2.27 -3.85 9.95
CA THR A 48 3.58 -4.19 10.49
C THR A 48 4.29 -5.16 9.53
N PRO A 49 5.54 -4.88 9.12
CA PRO A 49 6.30 -5.81 8.28
C PRO A 49 6.47 -7.17 8.95
N CYS A 50 6.32 -8.26 8.18
CA CYS A 50 6.45 -9.63 8.68
C CYS A 50 7.56 -10.39 7.93
N GLN A 51 7.99 -11.53 8.47
CA GLN A 51 9.08 -12.32 7.88
C GLN A 51 8.76 -12.87 6.47
N ALA A 52 7.49 -12.98 6.11
CA ALA A 52 7.06 -13.52 4.80
C ALA A 52 7.53 -12.67 3.61
N ILE A 53 7.81 -11.38 3.82
CA ILE A 53 8.21 -10.45 2.75
C ILE A 53 9.72 -10.22 2.70
N ARG A 54 10.50 -10.97 3.49
CA ARG A 54 11.94 -10.76 3.70
C ARG A 54 12.77 -10.94 2.44
N GLU A 55 12.29 -11.77 1.51
CA GLU A 55 12.96 -12.03 0.22
C GLU A 55 12.76 -10.89 -0.79
N SER A 56 11.79 -10.00 -0.55
CA SER A 56 11.61 -8.78 -1.37
C SER A 56 12.69 -7.73 -1.11
N PHE A 57 13.44 -7.83 0.00
CA PHE A 57 14.42 -6.83 0.40
C PHE A 57 15.83 -7.40 0.37
N ALA A 58 16.71 -6.79 -0.42
CA ALA A 58 18.15 -7.01 -0.33
C ALA A 58 18.64 -6.86 1.11
N GLY A 59 19.47 -7.82 1.56
CA GLY A 59 19.94 -7.86 2.95
C GLY A 59 18.85 -8.16 3.98
N HIS A 60 17.64 -8.54 3.53
CA HIS A 60 16.53 -8.98 4.40
C HIS A 60 16.01 -7.90 5.36
N GLY A 61 16.27 -6.62 5.06
CA GLY A 61 15.94 -5.46 5.89
C GLY A 61 14.48 -5.01 5.82
N LEU A 62 13.58 -5.77 6.45
CA LEU A 62 12.13 -5.50 6.49
C LEU A 62 11.74 -4.12 7.04
N ASN A 63 12.56 -3.57 7.94
CA ASN A 63 12.33 -2.27 8.55
C ASN A 63 12.29 -1.12 7.52
N ARG A 64 12.77 -1.34 6.29
CA ARG A 64 12.74 -0.36 5.19
C ARG A 64 11.33 0.15 4.87
N ILE A 65 10.31 -0.68 5.07
CA ILE A 65 8.88 -0.33 4.89
C ILE A 65 8.12 -0.24 6.22
N SER A 66 8.82 -0.17 7.35
CA SER A 66 8.18 0.03 8.65
C SER A 66 7.68 1.47 8.76
N TRP A 67 6.38 1.65 9.04
CA TRP A 67 5.81 2.98 9.25
C TRP A 67 6.48 3.76 10.40
N ARG A 68 7.03 3.04 11.40
CA ARG A 68 7.66 3.64 12.58
C ARG A 68 8.97 4.33 12.28
N THR A 69 9.73 3.81 11.31
CA THR A 69 11.06 4.30 10.95
C THR A 69 11.08 5.00 9.61
N ASN A 70 10.15 4.65 8.70
CA ASN A 70 10.06 5.13 7.33
C ASN A 70 8.60 5.51 7.03
N ARG A 71 8.17 6.67 7.53
CA ARG A 71 6.85 7.25 7.24
C ARG A 71 6.68 7.41 5.73
N GLY A 72 5.49 7.06 5.23
CA GLY A 72 5.22 7.08 3.80
C GLY A 72 5.97 6.00 2.99
N TRP A 73 6.40 4.92 3.63
CA TRP A 73 6.94 3.74 2.92
C TRP A 73 6.27 2.43 3.36
N SER A 74 5.28 2.53 4.26
CA SER A 74 4.53 1.39 4.77
C SER A 74 3.37 1.00 3.86
N ARG A 75 2.84 -0.19 4.10
CA ARG A 75 1.53 -0.61 3.61
C ARG A 75 0.43 -0.23 4.60
N ALA A 76 -0.79 -0.20 4.10
CA ALA A 76 -2.00 0.03 4.87
C ALA A 76 -3.04 -1.07 4.60
N TYR A 77 -3.76 -1.48 5.63
CA TYR A 77 -5.00 -2.22 5.49
C TYR A 77 -6.16 -1.24 5.33
N ALA A 78 -7.12 -1.63 4.51
CA ALA A 78 -8.37 -0.89 4.34
C ALA A 78 -9.57 -1.83 4.47
N CYS A 79 -10.71 -1.30 4.91
CA CYS A 79 -11.99 -1.98 4.81
C CYS A 79 -12.70 -1.53 3.53
N VAL A 80 -13.47 -2.44 2.93
CA VAL A 80 -14.31 -2.13 1.76
C VAL A 80 -15.60 -1.50 2.27
N LEU A 81 -15.83 -0.23 1.93
CA LEU A 81 -17.07 0.48 2.21
C LEU A 81 -18.13 0.19 1.13
N GLN A 82 -17.69 0.11 -0.13
CA GLN A 82 -18.54 -0.23 -1.26
C GLN A 82 -17.82 -1.28 -2.13
N PRO A 83 -18.39 -2.48 -2.31
CA PRO A 83 -17.82 -3.50 -3.20
C PRO A 83 -18.10 -3.17 -4.66
N GLY A 84 -17.26 -3.70 -5.54
CA GLY A 84 -17.31 -3.43 -6.97
C GLY A 84 -16.17 -4.12 -7.71
N LYS A 85 -15.95 -3.72 -8.96
CA LYS A 85 -14.84 -4.21 -9.78
C LYS A 85 -13.77 -3.13 -9.90
N ILE A 86 -12.53 -3.58 -9.94
CA ILE A 86 -11.37 -2.75 -10.27
C ILE A 86 -10.52 -3.47 -11.31
N ALA A 87 -9.80 -2.70 -12.12
CA ALA A 87 -8.87 -3.17 -13.12
C ALA A 87 -7.51 -2.47 -12.97
N ILE A 88 -6.48 -3.08 -13.56
CA ILE A 88 -5.17 -2.45 -13.67
C ILE A 88 -5.32 -1.17 -14.50
N GLY A 89 -4.80 -0.06 -13.97
CA GLY A 89 -4.89 1.26 -14.60
C GLY A 89 -6.03 2.13 -14.09
N ASP A 90 -6.90 1.60 -13.23
CA ASP A 90 -7.95 2.40 -12.60
C ASP A 90 -7.38 3.55 -11.77
N ILE A 91 -8.03 4.72 -11.90
CA ILE A 91 -7.67 5.90 -11.14
C ILE A 91 -8.03 5.68 -9.67
N VAL A 92 -7.09 6.06 -8.80
CA VAL A 92 -7.33 6.14 -7.36
C VAL A 92 -7.41 7.60 -6.96
N ARG A 93 -8.47 7.96 -6.23
CA ARG A 93 -8.68 9.33 -5.73
C ARG A 93 -9.19 9.34 -4.30
N PRO A 94 -8.79 10.33 -3.48
CA PRO A 94 -9.43 10.58 -2.19
C PRO A 94 -10.92 10.86 -2.37
N LEU A 95 -11.73 10.31 -1.47
CA LEU A 95 -13.10 10.71 -1.28
C LEU A 95 -13.16 11.86 -0.27
N PRO A 96 -14.09 12.81 -0.43
CA PRO A 96 -14.33 13.88 0.54
C PRO A 96 -14.81 13.35 1.90
#